data_AF-A0A5A7MJN2-F1
#
_entry.id   AF-A0A5A7MJN2-F1
#
_cell.length_a   1.000
_cell.length_b   1.000
_cell.length_c   1.000
_cell.angle_alpha   90.00
_cell.angle_beta   90.00
_cell.angle_gamma   90.00
#
_symmetry.space_group_name_H-M   'P 1'
#
loop_
_entity.id
_entity.type
_entity.pdbx_description
1 polymer ?
#
loop_
_entity_poly.entity_id
_entity_poly.type
_entity_poly.pdbx_seq_one_letter_code
_entity_poly.pdbx_strand_id
1 'polypeptide(L)'
;MIALLASAIAIYSTIYKDRAEKKRNFIAERAYLPHALSDFSRYIQDCAKIHVNILEQVQDNKDISLLSDVKIKDSQPIIGGDSMQAVKSCIKYAEDDGAQRLTKILHELQVVNSRVTGLFTPLDGQLVSHRDMLNKIYYLASVLDLINNTFDFARGNDLKEYTAPNEDQNKSTSTHYFSMNYWHFDTD
;
A
#
# COMPACT_ATOMS: atom_id res chain seq x y z
N MET A 1 -27.26 10.59 -47.28
CA MET A 1 -25.82 10.28 -47.15
C MET A 1 -25.05 11.35 -46.37
N ILE A 2 -25.24 12.65 -46.64
CA ILE A 2 -24.52 13.74 -45.94
C ILE A 2 -24.78 13.73 -44.42
N ALA A 3 -26.02 13.52 -43.99
CA ALA A 3 -26.36 13.45 -42.55
C ALA A 3 -25.69 12.27 -41.82
N LEU A 4 -25.50 11.13 -42.49
CA LEU A 4 -24.82 9.95 -41.92
C LEU A 4 -23.31 10.20 -41.81
N LEU A 5 -22.70 10.81 -42.83
CA LEU A 5 -21.30 11.24 -42.79
C LEU A 5 -21.06 12.30 -41.70
N ALA A 6 -21.95 13.29 -41.59
CA ALA A 6 -21.88 14.30 -40.54
C ALA A 6 -22.00 13.69 -39.13
N SER A 7 -22.91 12.72 -38.95
CA SER A 7 -23.06 11.98 -37.70
C SER A 7 -21.80 11.16 -37.35
N ALA A 8 -21.23 10.45 -38.33
CA ALA A 8 -20.00 9.69 -38.13
C ALA A 8 -18.82 10.59 -37.73
N ILE A 9 -18.66 11.75 -38.39
CA ILE A 9 -17.62 12.74 -38.06
C ILE A 9 -17.85 13.33 -36.66
N ALA A 10 -19.11 13.64 -36.31
CA ALA A 10 -19.45 14.16 -34.99
C ALA A 10 -19.13 13.16 -33.88
N ILE A 11 -19.52 11.89 -34.06
CA ILE A 11 -19.20 10.80 -33.11
C ILE A 11 -17.68 10.66 -32.96
N TYR A 12 -16.94 10.64 -34.06
CA TYR A 12 -15.48 10.52 -34.02
C TYR A 12 -14.83 11.70 -33.28
N SER A 13 -15.31 12.93 -33.53
CA SER A 13 -14.85 14.13 -32.86
C SER A 13 -15.11 14.09 -31.35
N THR A 14 -16.29 13.63 -30.92
CA THR A 14 -16.62 13.44 -29.50
C THR A 14 -15.72 12.42 -28.84
N ILE A 15 -15.56 11.22 -29.45
CA ILE A 15 -14.68 10.17 -28.91
C ILE A 15 -13.23 10.67 -28.79
N TYR A 16 -12.76 11.44 -29.79
CA TYR A 16 -11.42 12.00 -29.76
C TYR A 16 -11.24 12.99 -28.62
N LYS A 17 -12.20 13.91 -28.42
CA LYS A 17 -12.18 14.88 -27.31
C LYS A 17 -12.19 14.19 -25.96
N ASP A 18 -13.07 13.21 -25.77
CA ASP A 18 -13.18 12.45 -24.51
C ASP A 18 -11.86 11.74 -24.18
N ARG A 19 -11.20 11.14 -25.17
CA ARG A 19 -9.88 10.50 -25.00
C ARG A 19 -8.80 11.52 -24.65
N ALA A 20 -8.76 12.67 -25.32
CA ALA A 20 -7.79 13.72 -25.04
C ALA A 20 -7.97 14.31 -23.64
N GLU A 21 -9.22 14.51 -23.21
CA GLU A 21 -9.56 14.97 -21.87
C GLU A 21 -9.18 13.94 -20.81
N LYS A 22 -9.56 12.67 -21.00
CA LYS A 22 -9.16 11.57 -20.10
C LYS A 22 -7.65 11.50 -19.94
N LYS A 23 -6.89 11.60 -21.05
CA LYS A 23 -5.42 11.57 -21.02
C LYS A 23 -4.84 12.76 -20.25
N ARG A 24 -5.36 13.98 -20.46
CA ARG A 24 -4.93 15.18 -19.71
C ARG A 24 -5.20 15.04 -18.23
N ASN A 25 -6.39 14.58 -17.86
CA ASN A 25 -6.78 14.37 -16.47
C ASN A 25 -5.91 13.28 -15.84
N PHE A 26 -5.64 12.17 -16.54
CA PHE A 26 -4.73 11.14 -16.06
C PHE A 26 -3.32 11.68 -15.78
N ILE A 27 -2.74 12.47 -16.68
CA ILE A 27 -1.41 13.06 -16.47
C ILE A 27 -1.40 13.97 -15.23
N ALA A 28 -2.43 14.80 -15.06
CA ALA A 28 -2.56 15.69 -13.92
C ALA A 28 -2.70 14.93 -12.61
N GLU A 29 -3.59 13.93 -12.53
CA GLU A 29 -3.79 13.12 -11.32
C GLU A 29 -2.57 12.26 -11.01
N ARG A 30 -1.91 11.71 -12.04
CA ARG A 30 -0.68 10.91 -11.89
C ARG A 30 0.45 11.71 -11.24
N ALA A 31 0.52 13.02 -11.45
CA ALA A 31 1.55 13.87 -10.85
C ALA A 31 1.49 13.89 -9.31
N TYR A 32 0.34 13.60 -8.70
CA TYR A 32 0.18 13.51 -7.24
C TYR A 32 0.54 12.13 -6.68
N LEU A 33 0.63 11.09 -7.52
CA LEU A 33 0.89 9.73 -7.06
C LEU A 33 2.21 9.59 -6.28
N PRO A 34 3.36 10.17 -6.69
CA PRO A 34 4.60 9.98 -5.94
C PRO A 34 4.48 10.45 -4.48
N HIS A 35 3.75 11.56 -4.26
CA HIS A 35 3.48 12.06 -2.92
C HIS A 35 2.58 11.08 -2.14
N ALA A 36 1.45 10.67 -2.74
CA ALA A 36 0.53 9.73 -2.10
C ALA A 36 1.18 8.38 -1.76
N LEU A 37 2.00 7.83 -2.67
CA LEU A 37 2.74 6.58 -2.44
C LEU A 37 3.78 6.74 -1.32
N SER A 38 4.40 7.92 -1.20
CA SER A 38 5.32 8.20 -0.09
C SER A 38 4.60 8.16 1.27
N ASP A 39 3.39 8.71 1.34
CA ASP A 39 2.59 8.66 2.56
C ASP A 39 2.17 7.23 2.89
N PHE A 40 1.81 6.44 1.88
CA PHE A 40 1.47 5.03 2.04
C PHE A 40 2.68 4.22 2.54
N SER A 41 3.87 4.42 1.98
CA SER A 41 5.09 3.78 2.46
C SER A 41 5.37 4.13 3.92
N ARG A 42 5.24 5.40 4.31
CA ARG A 42 5.41 5.84 5.70
C ARG A 42 4.40 5.18 6.63
N TYR A 43 3.13 5.15 6.23
CA TYR A 43 2.07 4.47 6.98
C TYR A 43 2.40 2.98 7.21
N ILE A 44 2.80 2.25 6.17
CA ILE A 44 3.18 0.83 6.29
C ILE A 44 4.38 0.65 7.22
N GLN A 45 5.37 1.55 7.14
CA GLN A 45 6.53 1.54 8.03
C GLN A 45 6.14 1.74 9.50
N ASP A 46 5.25 2.69 9.78
CA ASP A 46 4.78 2.95 11.14
C ASP A 46 3.95 1.76 11.67
N CYS A 47 3.14 1.12 10.82
CA CYS A 47 2.47 -0.13 11.17
C CYS A 47 3.47 -1.27 11.47
N ALA A 48 4.57 -1.36 10.73
CA ALA A 48 5.59 -2.39 10.95
C ALA A 48 6.31 -2.21 12.30
N LYS A 49 6.64 -0.96 12.68
CA LYS A 49 7.24 -0.67 14.01
C LYS A 49 6.39 -1.22 15.15
N ILE A 50 5.07 -1.02 15.08
CA ILE A 50 4.14 -1.56 16.09
C ILE A 50 4.23 -3.08 16.18
N HIS A 51 4.26 -3.78 15.04
CA HIS A 51 4.34 -5.24 15.05
C HIS A 51 5.69 -5.76 15.57
N VAL A 52 6.79 -5.06 15.27
CA VAL A 52 8.12 -5.39 15.82
C VAL A 52 8.14 -5.20 17.33
N ASN A 53 7.63 -4.07 17.83
CA ASN A 53 7.51 -3.80 19.27
C ASN A 53 6.69 -4.87 20.01
N ILE A 54 5.64 -5.41 19.36
CA ILE A 54 4.83 -6.51 19.90
C ILE A 54 5.62 -7.83 19.85
N LEU A 55 6.30 -8.12 18.73
CA LEU A 55 7.09 -9.33 18.55
C LEU A 55 8.16 -9.50 19.63
N GLU A 56 8.91 -8.43 19.92
CA GLU A 56 9.94 -8.40 20.97
C GLU A 56 9.35 -8.75 22.35
N GLN A 57 8.19 -8.19 22.69
CA GLN A 57 7.53 -8.47 23.97
C GLN A 57 6.99 -9.91 24.06
N VAL A 58 6.59 -10.52 22.95
CA VAL A 58 6.12 -11.92 22.92
C VAL A 58 7.29 -12.89 22.98
N GLN A 59 8.45 -12.55 22.41
CA GLN A 59 9.66 -13.35 22.51
C GLN A 59 10.12 -13.53 23.97
N ASP A 60 9.96 -12.50 24.80
CA ASP A 60 10.34 -12.51 26.21
C ASP A 60 9.36 -13.26 27.13
N ASN A 61 8.08 -13.40 26.73
CA ASN A 61 6.97 -13.80 27.64
C ASN A 61 6.32 -15.18 27.35
N LYS A 62 6.98 -16.04 26.54
CA LYS A 62 6.49 -17.31 25.95
C LYS A 62 5.84 -17.09 24.58
N ASP A 63 5.99 -18.08 23.68
CA ASP A 63 5.59 -18.06 22.26
C ASP A 63 4.15 -17.57 21.96
N ILE A 64 3.26 -17.60 22.96
CA ILE A 64 1.87 -17.14 22.90
C ILE A 64 1.57 -16.29 24.14
N SER A 65 1.04 -15.09 23.93
CA SER A 65 0.65 -14.14 24.99
C SER A 65 -0.75 -13.57 24.71
N LEU A 66 -1.45 -13.09 25.74
CA LEU A 66 -2.66 -12.29 25.55
C LEU A 66 -2.26 -10.90 25.04
N LEU A 67 -2.97 -10.39 24.04
CA LEU A 67 -2.71 -9.07 23.49
C LEU A 67 -2.93 -7.95 24.54
N SER A 68 -3.82 -8.15 25.50
CA SER A 68 -4.04 -7.24 26.63
C SER A 68 -2.80 -7.03 27.49
N ASP A 69 -1.88 -8.00 27.50
CA ASP A 69 -0.67 -7.96 28.32
C ASP A 69 0.49 -7.26 27.60
N VAL A 70 0.35 -7.03 26.30
CA VAL A 70 1.35 -6.37 25.46
C VAL A 70 1.15 -4.86 25.49
N LYS A 71 2.23 -4.12 25.74
CA LYS A 71 2.21 -2.65 25.72
C LYS A 71 2.46 -2.13 24.32
N ILE A 72 1.43 -1.54 23.71
CA ILE A 72 1.56 -0.79 22.46
C ILE A 72 1.95 0.65 22.82
N LYS A 73 3.20 1.02 22.56
CA LYS A 73 3.77 2.34 22.93
C LYS A 73 3.32 3.47 22.00
N ASP A 74 3.12 3.15 20.72
CA ASP A 74 2.83 4.13 19.67
C ASP A 74 1.32 4.39 19.54
N SER A 75 0.96 5.58 19.06
CA SER A 75 -0.42 5.86 18.65
C SER A 75 -0.78 5.12 17.37
N GLN A 76 -2.07 4.84 17.16
CA GLN A 76 -2.56 4.25 15.92
C GLN A 76 -2.14 5.09 14.70
N PRO A 77 -1.43 4.53 13.71
CA PRO A 77 -1.08 5.23 12.48
C PRO A 77 -2.34 5.57 11.69
N ILE A 78 -2.36 6.76 11.09
CA ILE A 78 -3.49 7.27 10.29
C ILE A 78 -2.98 7.60 8.89
N ILE A 79 -3.76 7.17 7.89
CA ILE A 79 -3.49 7.53 6.50
C ILE A 79 -4.23 8.83 6.14
N GLY A 80 -3.54 9.75 5.48
CA GLY A 80 -4.13 11.02 5.06
C GLY A 80 -5.26 10.82 4.03
N GLY A 81 -6.36 11.56 4.20
CA GLY A 81 -7.49 11.53 3.27
C GLY A 81 -7.12 12.00 1.86
N ASP A 82 -6.20 12.95 1.76
CA ASP A 82 -5.75 13.55 0.49
C ASP A 82 -5.00 12.53 -0.38
N SER A 83 -4.11 11.73 0.22
CA SER A 83 -3.34 10.68 -0.48
C SER A 83 -4.27 9.58 -1.01
N MET A 84 -5.29 9.21 -0.22
CA MET A 84 -6.34 8.27 -0.63
C MET A 84 -7.16 8.84 -1.80
N GLN A 85 -7.49 10.13 -1.76
CA GLN A 85 -8.23 10.80 -2.82
C GLN A 85 -7.42 10.91 -4.11
N ALA A 86 -6.13 11.26 -4.02
CA ALA A 86 -5.23 11.34 -5.17
C ALA A 86 -5.14 10.00 -5.93
N VAL A 87 -5.01 8.89 -5.20
CA VAL A 87 -4.99 7.56 -5.83
C VAL A 87 -6.33 7.19 -6.45
N LYS A 88 -7.46 7.48 -5.79
CA LYS A 88 -8.80 7.26 -6.37
C LYS A 88 -9.02 8.07 -7.64
N SER A 89 -8.64 9.34 -7.65
CA SER A 89 -8.72 10.19 -8.83
C SER A 89 -7.85 9.64 -9.96
N CYS A 90 -6.63 9.18 -9.68
CA CYS A 90 -5.78 8.58 -10.70
C CYS A 90 -6.36 7.27 -11.26
N ILE A 91 -6.93 6.39 -10.42
CA ILE A 91 -7.59 5.14 -10.87
C ILE A 91 -8.71 5.43 -11.87
N LYS A 92 -9.51 6.48 -11.63
CA LYS A 92 -10.62 6.88 -12.49
C LYS A 92 -10.20 7.17 -13.94
N TYR A 93 -9.00 7.70 -14.14
CA TYR A 93 -8.50 8.10 -15.46
C TYR A 93 -7.42 7.18 -16.04
N ALA A 94 -6.88 6.26 -15.24
CA ALA A 94 -5.85 5.32 -15.66
C ALA A 94 -6.35 4.31 -16.72
N GLU A 95 -5.38 3.74 -17.45
CA GLU A 95 -5.55 2.53 -18.25
C GLU A 95 -5.50 1.29 -17.35
N ASP A 96 -5.99 0.14 -17.84
CA ASP A 96 -6.35 -1.02 -17.02
C ASP A 96 -5.23 -1.49 -16.08
N ASP A 97 -3.98 -1.60 -16.56
CA ASP A 97 -2.88 -2.14 -15.74
C ASP A 97 -2.50 -1.22 -14.57
N GLY A 98 -2.47 0.10 -14.81
CA GLY A 98 -2.21 1.10 -13.77
C GLY A 98 -3.35 1.20 -12.78
N ALA A 99 -4.59 1.17 -13.29
CA ALA A 99 -5.79 1.18 -12.45
C ALA A 99 -5.83 -0.05 -11.54
N GLN A 100 -5.53 -1.25 -12.06
CA GLN A 100 -5.50 -2.50 -11.31
C GLN A 100 -4.45 -2.46 -10.20
N ARG A 101 -3.23 -2.00 -10.51
CA ARG A 101 -2.17 -1.92 -9.49
C ARG A 101 -2.50 -0.95 -8.36
N LEU A 102 -2.98 0.25 -8.70
CA LEU A 102 -3.38 1.23 -7.69
C LEU A 102 -4.57 0.73 -6.86
N THR A 103 -5.53 0.05 -7.48
CA THR A 103 -6.66 -0.58 -6.78
C THR A 103 -6.17 -1.65 -5.81
N LYS A 104 -5.20 -2.48 -6.22
CA LYS A 104 -4.58 -3.48 -5.35
C LYS A 104 -3.90 -2.82 -4.14
N ILE A 105 -3.15 -1.72 -4.33
CA ILE A 105 -2.56 -0.97 -3.21
C ILE A 105 -3.63 -0.51 -2.22
N LEU A 106 -4.74 0.08 -2.71
CA LEU A 106 -5.83 0.52 -1.83
C LEU A 106 -6.45 -0.64 -1.05
N HIS A 107 -6.63 -1.79 -1.71
CA HIS A 107 -7.12 -3.00 -1.06
C HIS A 107 -6.17 -3.45 0.06
N GLU A 108 -4.88 -3.59 -0.22
CA GLU A 108 -3.89 -4.01 0.78
C GLU A 108 -3.80 -3.01 1.95
N LEU A 109 -3.88 -1.71 1.69
CA LEU A 109 -3.90 -0.69 2.75
C LEU A 109 -5.12 -0.82 3.67
N GLN A 110 -6.29 -1.14 3.12
CA GLN A 110 -7.49 -1.38 3.94
C GLN A 110 -7.34 -2.63 4.83
N VAL A 111 -6.73 -3.69 4.30
CA VAL A 111 -6.44 -4.90 5.06
C VAL A 111 -5.44 -4.60 6.19
N VAL A 112 -4.36 -3.88 5.90
CA VAL A 112 -3.40 -3.43 6.92
C VAL A 112 -4.10 -2.59 7.99
N ASN A 113 -4.90 -1.60 7.59
CA ASN A 113 -5.58 -0.71 8.52
C ASN A 113 -6.54 -1.46 9.45
N SER A 114 -7.31 -2.41 8.91
CA SER A 114 -8.19 -3.27 9.71
C SER A 114 -7.39 -4.10 10.73
N ARG A 115 -6.30 -4.72 10.30
CA ARG A 115 -5.43 -5.53 11.17
C ARG A 115 -4.76 -4.73 12.28
N VAL A 116 -4.30 -3.52 11.96
CA VAL A 116 -3.66 -2.61 12.93
C VAL A 116 -4.69 -2.07 13.90
N THR A 117 -5.88 -1.69 13.43
CA THR A 117 -6.98 -1.25 14.31
C THR A 117 -7.32 -2.33 15.34
N GLY A 118 -7.38 -3.59 14.92
CA GLY A 118 -7.60 -4.73 15.82
C GLY A 118 -6.48 -4.99 16.85
N LEU A 119 -5.36 -4.27 16.79
CA LEU A 119 -4.35 -4.26 17.87
C LEU A 119 -4.69 -3.24 18.96
N PHE A 120 -5.26 -2.09 18.56
CA PHE A 120 -5.64 -1.00 19.48
C PHE A 120 -7.00 -1.21 20.13
N THR A 121 -7.88 -1.95 19.47
CA THR A 121 -9.19 -2.36 19.99
C THR A 121 -9.28 -3.89 20.02
N PRO A 122 -8.51 -4.56 20.88
CA PRO A 122 -8.48 -6.01 20.92
C PRO A 122 -9.81 -6.58 21.42
N LEU A 123 -10.18 -7.75 20.90
CA LEU A 123 -11.27 -8.54 21.46
C LEU A 123 -10.81 -9.22 22.75
N ASP A 124 -11.74 -9.46 23.68
CA ASP A 124 -11.45 -10.19 24.92
C ASP A 124 -10.84 -11.57 24.61
N GLY A 125 -9.69 -11.86 25.22
CA GLY A 125 -8.98 -13.12 25.02
C GLY A 125 -8.22 -13.24 23.70
N GLN A 126 -8.05 -12.15 22.95
CA GLN A 126 -7.25 -12.16 21.72
C GLN A 126 -5.79 -12.53 22.02
N LEU A 127 -5.35 -13.64 21.44
CA LEU A 127 -3.98 -14.13 21.56
C LEU A 127 -3.10 -13.56 20.46
N VAL A 128 -1.83 -13.38 20.78
CA VAL A 128 -0.77 -13.06 19.84
C VAL A 128 0.36 -14.06 20.01
N SER A 129 0.85 -14.58 18.89
CA SER A 129 2.01 -15.47 18.87
C SER A 129 3.16 -14.84 18.11
N HIS A 130 4.38 -15.28 18.43
CA HIS A 130 5.59 -14.86 17.73
C HIS A 130 5.49 -15.13 16.22
N ARG A 131 4.98 -16.31 15.84
CA ARG A 131 4.77 -16.70 14.44
C ARG A 131 3.77 -15.79 13.73
N ASP A 132 2.66 -15.44 14.38
CA ASP A 132 1.65 -14.57 13.77
C ASP A 132 2.19 -13.17 13.53
N MET A 133 2.97 -12.63 14.47
CA MET A 133 3.60 -11.32 14.31
C MET A 133 4.62 -11.30 13.17
N LEU A 134 5.47 -12.33 13.06
CA LEU A 134 6.38 -12.48 11.93
C LEU A 134 5.63 -12.52 10.59
N ASN A 135 4.55 -13.30 10.50
CA ASN A 135 3.73 -13.37 9.29
C ASN A 135 3.14 -12.00 8.92
N LYS A 136 2.71 -11.21 9.92
CA LYS A 136 2.20 -9.85 9.69
C LYS A 136 3.31 -8.91 9.22
N ILE A 137 4.51 -9.00 9.77
CA ILE A 137 5.68 -8.21 9.34
C ILE A 137 6.05 -8.56 7.89
N TYR A 138 6.10 -9.85 7.53
CA TYR A 138 6.35 -10.27 6.15
C TYR A 138 5.29 -9.77 5.18
N TYR A 139 4.02 -9.81 5.59
CA TYR A 139 2.94 -9.25 4.80
C TYR A 139 3.12 -7.73 4.59
N LEU A 140 3.43 -6.96 5.63
CA LEU A 140 3.71 -5.53 5.51
C LEU A 140 4.88 -5.23 4.57
N ALA A 141 5.95 -6.05 4.63
CA ALA A 141 7.07 -5.96 3.70
C ALA A 141 6.62 -6.13 2.24
N SER A 142 5.76 -7.10 1.97
CA SER A 142 5.22 -7.36 0.62
C SER A 142 4.35 -6.20 0.10
N VAL A 143 3.60 -5.54 0.99
CA VAL A 143 2.80 -4.37 0.62
C VAL A 143 3.69 -3.16 0.36
N LEU A 144 4.73 -2.97 1.16
CA LEU A 144 5.72 -1.92 0.93
C LEU A 144 6.45 -2.10 -0.40
N ASP A 145 6.81 -3.35 -0.75
CA ASP A 145 7.42 -3.68 -2.03
C ASP A 145 6.47 -3.39 -3.21
N LEU A 146 5.19 -3.74 -3.09
CA LEU A 146 4.17 -3.36 -4.08
C LEU A 146 4.09 -1.84 -4.29
N ILE A 147 4.11 -1.06 -3.20
CA ILE A 147 4.09 0.41 -3.25
C ILE A 147 5.37 0.93 -3.93
N ASN A 148 6.54 0.43 -3.52
CA ASN A 148 7.83 0.84 -4.05
C ASN A 148 7.94 0.58 -5.56
N ASN A 149 7.48 -0.59 -6.01
CA ASN A 149 7.44 -0.94 -7.44
C ASN A 149 6.42 -0.13 -8.26
N THR A 150 5.61 0.73 -7.63
CA THR A 150 4.63 1.59 -8.29
C THR A 150 5.17 3.01 -8.52
N PHE A 151 6.30 3.38 -7.90
CA PHE A 151 6.89 4.71 -8.10
C PHE A 151 7.34 4.96 -9.54
N ASP A 152 7.87 3.96 -10.24
CA ASP A 152 8.28 4.11 -11.64
C ASP A 152 7.08 4.51 -12.52
N PHE A 153 5.93 3.86 -12.31
CA PHE A 153 4.67 4.23 -12.97
C PHE A 153 4.18 5.62 -12.59
N ALA A 154 4.24 5.97 -11.30
CA ALA A 154 3.87 7.30 -10.83
C ALA A 154 4.72 8.40 -11.47
N ARG A 155 5.99 8.12 -11.81
CA ARG A 155 6.90 9.04 -12.51
C ARG A 155 6.70 9.06 -14.03
N GLY A 156 5.82 8.21 -14.56
CA GLY A 156 5.49 8.16 -15.97
C GLY A 156 6.32 7.17 -16.80
N ASN A 157 7.05 6.27 -16.16
CA ASN A 157 7.68 5.11 -16.80
C ASN A 157 6.66 3.96 -16.93
N ASP A 158 6.97 2.98 -17.78
CA ASP A 158 6.15 1.79 -17.93
C ASP A 158 6.14 0.95 -16.64
N LEU A 159 5.02 0.29 -16.37
CA LEU A 159 4.88 -0.63 -15.26
C LEU A 159 5.75 -1.87 -15.50
N LYS A 160 6.69 -2.12 -14.60
CA LYS A 160 7.35 -3.42 -14.52
C LYS A 160 6.36 -4.46 -14.03
N GLU A 161 6.42 -5.66 -14.61
CA GLU A 161 5.63 -6.81 -14.13
C GLU A 161 5.89 -7.00 -12.63
N TYR A 162 4.80 -7.08 -11.85
CA TYR A 162 4.91 -7.34 -10.42
C TYR A 162 4.64 -8.80 -10.16
N THR A 163 5.71 -9.54 -9.88
CA THR A 163 5.62 -10.85 -9.27
C THR A 163 5.64 -10.66 -7.76
N ALA A 164 4.54 -11.04 -7.09
CA ALA A 164 4.56 -11.09 -5.63
C ALA A 164 5.74 -11.98 -5.19
N PRO A 165 6.57 -11.55 -4.22
CA PRO A 165 7.66 -12.37 -3.76
C PRO A 165 7.08 -13.69 -3.21
N ASN A 166 7.70 -14.82 -3.56
CA ASN A 166 7.33 -16.11 -2.94
C ASN A 166 7.71 -16.10 -1.44
N GLU A 167 7.25 -17.07 -0.64
CA GLU A 167 7.51 -17.08 0.82
C GLU A 167 9.01 -16.93 1.19
N ASP A 168 9.89 -17.54 0.41
CA ASP A 168 11.35 -17.49 0.65
C ASP A 168 11.96 -16.14 0.23
N GLN A 169 11.47 -15.55 -0.85
CA GLN A 169 11.83 -14.18 -1.25
C GLN A 169 11.24 -13.15 -0.30
N ASN A 170 10.03 -13.35 0.24
CA ASN A 170 9.47 -12.46 1.26
C ASN A 170 10.33 -12.46 2.52
N LYS A 171 10.86 -13.62 2.95
CA LYS A 171 11.84 -13.69 4.05
C LYS A 171 13.13 -12.95 3.69
N SER A 172 13.70 -13.18 2.50
CA SER A 172 14.93 -12.51 2.09
C SER A 172 14.78 -10.99 1.91
N THR A 173 13.70 -10.54 1.27
CA THR A 173 13.41 -9.14 0.94
C THR A 173 12.94 -8.37 2.16
N SER A 174 12.18 -8.98 3.08
CA SER A 174 11.88 -8.37 4.38
C SER A 174 13.13 -8.27 5.25
N THR A 175 13.97 -9.31 5.30
CA THR A 175 15.26 -9.23 5.99
C THR A 175 16.11 -8.14 5.36
N HIS A 176 16.16 -8.00 4.03
CA HIS A 176 16.96 -6.98 3.36
C HIS A 176 16.42 -5.55 3.54
N TYR A 177 15.12 -5.30 3.29
CA TYR A 177 14.51 -3.98 3.43
C TYR A 177 14.39 -3.49 4.87
N PHE A 178 14.12 -4.40 5.82
CA PHE A 178 14.15 -4.03 7.24
C PHE A 178 15.61 -3.95 7.72
N SER A 179 16.55 -4.82 7.31
CA SER A 179 18.01 -4.68 7.61
C SER A 179 18.62 -3.36 7.15
N MET A 180 18.24 -2.86 5.97
CA MET A 180 18.81 -1.63 5.43
C MET A 180 18.24 -0.34 6.04
N ASN A 181 17.09 -0.38 6.72
CA ASN A 181 16.46 0.84 7.29
C ASN A 181 16.15 0.76 8.80
N TYR A 182 16.24 -0.40 9.45
CA TYR A 182 15.73 -0.60 10.82
C TYR A 182 16.65 -1.38 11.77
N TRP A 183 17.83 -1.87 11.36
CA TRP A 183 18.75 -2.57 12.27
C TRP A 183 19.90 -1.71 12.81
N HIS A 184 19.72 -0.39 12.83
CA HIS A 184 20.42 0.48 13.78
C HIS A 184 19.43 0.85 14.89
N PHE A 185 19.03 -0.13 15.69
CA PHE A 185 18.65 0.19 17.06
C PHE A 185 19.96 0.43 17.81
N ASP A 186 20.33 1.70 17.92
CA ASP A 186 21.33 2.11 18.90
C ASP A 186 20.89 1.55 20.26
N THR A 187 21.76 0.71 20.80
CA THR A 187 21.66 0.19 22.17
C THR A 187 22.28 1.26 23.05
N ASP A 188 21.49 2.28 23.38
CA ASP A 188 21.75 3.20 24.49
C ASP A 188 20.87 2.85 25.70
#